data_AF-A0A535HAU8-F1
#
_entry.id   AF-A0A535HAU8-F1
#
_cell.length_a   1.000
_cell.length_b   1.000
_cell.length_c   1.000
_cell.angle_alpha   90.00
_cell.angle_beta   90.00
_cell.angle_gamma   90.00
#
_symmetry.space_group_name_H-M   'P 1'
#
loop_
_entity.id
_entity.type
_entity.pdbx_description
1 polymer ?
#
loop_
_entity_poly.entity_id
_entity_poly.type
_entity_poly.pdbx_seq_one_letter_code
_entity_poly.pdbx_strand_id
1 'polypeptide(L)'
;MPSPPPDDARRIFSGIGATYERAGALLSFGQDARWRERLVDSVRAAPGDVVLDVATGTGLVARAVRERYGCDVVGLDRSADMLSAAAARNGHIPLVRGRAESLPFPDASFDHLTFTYLLRYVDDPAATVRELARVVKPGGRIAAVDFGVPTNPILRALWRAYTAIGLPTIGRAISPQWASIGAFLRGNIERFNVAHSQHTLERDWREAGLVDVRVDRMSFGAGVVMTGVKDGATEGPQGQGPLGAERPTGSRLRRPEPGGPRREQRVSVAPSGKRPSVVPAAFYALAPGGWRDYWTLLHPPYTLWHLSYVLLGAALAPMPDPRIVAGSLVAFFLAVGVAAHAFDELQGRPLGTRIPSSVLLGLGSLGLIGAVALGVVAASMLGPWFLVLVVIGAALVISYGLELPIVHSDVGFAVAWGGFPVIASAAANGAPLVATI
;
A
#
# COMPACT_ATOMS: atom_id res chain seq x y z
N MET A 1 -0.54 26.20 2.91
CA MET A 1 -0.16 26.66 1.56
C MET A 1 -1.06 25.98 0.54
N PRO A 2 -1.58 26.70 -0.46
CA PRO A 2 -2.40 26.13 -1.53
C PRO A 2 -1.63 25.08 -2.35
N SER A 3 -2.34 24.27 -3.13
CA SER A 3 -1.74 23.38 -4.13
C SER A 3 -0.83 24.18 -5.07
N PRO A 4 0.31 23.62 -5.51
CA PRO A 4 1.12 24.27 -6.53
C PRO A 4 0.25 24.48 -7.78
N PRO A 5 0.37 25.63 -8.47
CA PRO A 5 -0.44 25.93 -9.65
C PRO A 5 -0.35 24.79 -10.69
N PRO A 6 -1.38 24.55 -11.50
CA PRO A 6 -1.33 23.56 -12.58
C PRO A 6 -0.09 23.70 -13.49
N ASP A 7 0.45 24.91 -13.66
CA ASP A 7 1.68 25.15 -14.42
C ASP A 7 2.94 24.53 -13.81
N ASP A 8 3.02 24.43 -12.47
CA ASP A 8 4.14 23.77 -11.79
C ASP A 8 4.19 22.27 -12.09
N ALA A 9 3.02 21.63 -12.21
CA ALA A 9 2.95 20.22 -12.60
C ALA A 9 3.44 20.01 -14.05
N ARG A 10 3.11 20.90 -14.98
CA ARG A 10 3.59 20.80 -16.38
C ARG A 10 5.11 20.87 -16.42
N ARG A 11 5.67 21.82 -15.66
CA ARG A 11 7.12 22.06 -15.61
C ARG A 11 7.87 20.92 -14.93
N ILE A 12 7.35 20.34 -13.84
CA ILE A 12 8.07 19.30 -13.10
C ILE A 12 8.10 17.96 -13.86
N PHE A 13 7.06 17.67 -14.65
CA PHE A 13 6.95 16.45 -15.44
C PHE A 13 7.40 16.60 -16.92
N SER A 14 7.97 17.74 -17.32
CA SER A 14 8.52 17.89 -18.68
C SER A 14 9.76 17.01 -18.88
N GLY A 15 9.90 16.39 -20.06
CA GLY A 15 11.09 15.59 -20.41
C GLY A 15 11.24 14.22 -19.73
N ILE A 16 10.28 13.75 -18.92
CA ILE A 16 10.42 12.47 -18.20
C ILE A 16 9.75 11.27 -18.90
N GLY A 17 9.00 11.46 -19.99
CA GLY A 17 8.19 10.41 -20.61
C GLY A 17 8.97 9.12 -20.91
N ALA A 18 10.24 9.24 -21.27
CA ALA A 18 11.12 8.09 -21.51
C ALA A 18 11.34 7.21 -20.26
N THR A 19 11.46 7.84 -19.08
CA THR A 19 11.78 7.17 -17.80
C THR A 19 10.57 6.95 -16.90
N TYR A 20 9.43 7.59 -17.22
CA TYR A 20 8.23 7.62 -16.38
C TYR A 20 7.79 6.24 -15.88
N GLU A 21 7.69 5.27 -16.79
CA GLU A 21 7.17 3.94 -16.45
C GLU A 21 8.09 3.18 -15.50
N ARG A 22 9.41 3.19 -15.77
CA ARG A 22 10.41 2.50 -14.94
C ARG A 22 10.52 3.15 -13.56
N ALA A 23 10.55 4.47 -13.52
CA ALA A 23 10.59 5.21 -12.27
C ALA A 23 9.30 5.05 -11.46
N GLY A 24 8.13 5.11 -12.11
CA GLY A 24 6.84 4.86 -11.49
C GLY A 24 6.74 3.45 -10.90
N ALA A 25 7.20 2.43 -11.62
CA ALA A 25 7.28 1.06 -11.12
C ALA A 25 8.22 0.95 -9.91
N LEU A 26 9.42 1.54 -9.98
CA LEU A 26 10.39 1.47 -8.88
C LEU A 26 9.90 2.22 -7.62
N LEU A 27 9.43 3.45 -7.79
CA LEU A 27 8.96 4.32 -6.70
C LEU A 27 7.62 3.90 -6.10
N SER A 28 6.87 3.03 -6.77
CA SER A 28 5.66 2.42 -6.21
C SER A 28 5.88 1.00 -5.73
N PHE A 29 7.11 0.47 -5.81
CA PHE A 29 7.40 -0.96 -5.57
C PHE A 29 6.47 -1.89 -6.39
N GLY A 30 6.21 -1.53 -7.64
CA GLY A 30 5.34 -2.24 -8.57
C GLY A 30 3.84 -2.08 -8.31
N GLN A 31 3.42 -1.35 -7.27
CA GLN A 31 1.99 -1.23 -6.93
C GLN A 31 1.19 -0.45 -7.99
N ASP A 32 1.79 0.57 -8.62
CA ASP A 32 1.13 1.39 -9.64
C ASP A 32 0.59 0.54 -10.81
N ALA A 33 1.37 -0.44 -11.29
CA ALA A 33 0.93 -1.35 -12.35
C ALA A 33 -0.36 -2.10 -11.97
N ARG A 34 -0.50 -2.46 -10.70
CA ARG A 34 -1.66 -3.19 -10.18
C ARG A 34 -2.88 -2.32 -9.99
N TRP A 35 -2.66 -1.07 -9.60
CA TRP A 35 -3.74 -0.09 -9.52
C TRP A 35 -4.28 0.20 -10.91
N ARG A 36 -3.40 0.32 -11.92
CA ARG A 36 -3.78 0.44 -13.33
C ARG A 36 -4.51 -0.80 -13.84
N GLU A 37 -4.06 -2.00 -13.50
CA GLU A 37 -4.76 -3.24 -13.85
C GLU A 37 -6.19 -3.26 -13.30
N ARG A 38 -6.36 -2.92 -12.01
CA ARG A 38 -7.69 -2.81 -11.38
C ARG A 38 -8.56 -1.73 -12.04
N LEU A 39 -7.97 -0.64 -12.51
CA LEU A 39 -8.68 0.38 -13.30
C LEU A 39 -9.14 -0.21 -14.64
N VAL A 40 -8.27 -0.89 -15.38
CA VAL A 40 -8.58 -1.50 -16.68
C VAL A 40 -9.69 -2.56 -16.53
N ASP A 41 -9.61 -3.40 -15.50
CA ASP A 41 -10.67 -4.37 -15.13
C ASP A 41 -12.05 -3.73 -14.94
N SER A 42 -12.07 -2.48 -14.49
CA SER A 42 -13.31 -1.78 -14.16
C SER A 42 -14.04 -1.19 -15.36
N VAL A 43 -13.32 -0.99 -16.47
CA VAL A 43 -13.87 -0.38 -17.69
C VAL A 43 -14.95 -1.28 -18.28
N ARG A 44 -14.72 -2.61 -18.33
CA ARG A 44 -15.67 -3.60 -18.86
C ARG A 44 -16.17 -3.25 -20.27
N ALA A 45 -15.28 -2.75 -21.12
CA ALA A 45 -15.59 -2.44 -22.51
C ALA A 45 -15.89 -3.73 -23.32
N ALA A 46 -16.60 -3.56 -24.42
CA ALA A 46 -16.80 -4.57 -25.45
C ALA A 46 -16.02 -4.22 -26.73
N PRO A 47 -15.73 -5.21 -27.59
CA PRO A 47 -15.27 -4.93 -28.95
C PRO A 47 -16.26 -4.01 -29.67
N GLY A 48 -15.74 -2.95 -30.29
CA GLY A 48 -16.54 -1.91 -30.97
C GLY A 48 -16.88 -0.68 -30.12
N ASP A 49 -16.66 -0.73 -28.80
CA ASP A 49 -16.73 0.47 -27.96
C ASP A 49 -15.59 1.44 -28.28
N VAL A 50 -15.82 2.73 -28.01
CA VAL A 50 -14.78 3.76 -28.08
C VAL A 50 -14.52 4.30 -26.67
N VAL A 51 -13.28 4.15 -26.19
CA VAL A 51 -12.85 4.58 -24.85
C VAL A 51 -11.96 5.82 -24.93
N LEU A 52 -12.25 6.84 -24.12
CA LEU A 52 -11.36 7.99 -23.95
C LEU A 52 -10.44 7.81 -22.74
N ASP A 53 -9.12 7.88 -22.92
CA ASP A 53 -8.15 7.92 -21.82
C ASP A 53 -7.65 9.35 -21.61
N VAL A 54 -8.11 10.01 -20.55
CA VAL A 54 -7.78 11.41 -20.21
C VAL A 54 -6.56 11.46 -19.28
N ALA A 55 -5.67 12.42 -19.53
CA ALA A 55 -4.32 12.44 -18.96
C ALA A 55 -3.57 11.13 -19.28
N THR A 56 -3.62 10.73 -20.55
CA THR A 56 -3.11 9.44 -21.03
C THR A 56 -1.60 9.27 -20.79
N GLY A 57 -0.84 10.36 -20.64
CA GLY A 57 0.58 10.30 -20.39
C GLY A 57 1.32 9.57 -21.51
N THR A 58 2.09 8.53 -21.15
CA THR A 58 2.76 7.65 -22.12
C THR A 58 1.82 6.61 -22.76
N GLY A 59 0.51 6.69 -22.50
CA GLY A 59 -0.56 5.83 -23.02
C GLY A 59 -0.57 4.41 -22.47
N LEU A 60 -0.02 4.23 -21.26
CA LEU A 60 -0.01 2.94 -20.56
C LEU A 60 -1.40 2.34 -20.37
N VAL A 61 -2.36 3.14 -19.91
CA VAL A 61 -3.75 2.69 -19.69
C VAL A 61 -4.48 2.54 -21.02
N ALA A 62 -4.36 3.52 -21.92
CA ALA A 62 -4.93 3.43 -23.27
C ALA A 62 -4.55 2.13 -23.99
N ARG A 63 -3.27 1.74 -23.94
CA ARG A 63 -2.78 0.49 -24.54
C ARG A 63 -3.37 -0.74 -23.85
N ALA A 64 -3.35 -0.79 -22.52
CA ALA A 64 -3.87 -1.91 -21.75
C ALA A 64 -5.38 -2.14 -21.98
N VAL A 65 -6.17 -1.06 -22.07
CA VAL A 65 -7.60 -1.14 -22.41
C VAL A 65 -7.79 -1.74 -23.81
N ARG A 66 -7.09 -1.22 -24.82
CA ARG A 66 -7.19 -1.72 -26.19
C ARG A 66 -6.83 -3.20 -26.29
N GLU A 67 -5.70 -3.59 -25.69
CA GLU A 67 -5.20 -4.97 -25.73
C GLU A 67 -6.15 -5.95 -25.04
N ARG A 68 -6.78 -5.53 -23.94
CA ARG A 68 -7.69 -6.38 -23.18
C ARG A 68 -9.04 -6.58 -23.84
N TYR A 69 -9.63 -5.51 -24.38
CA TYR A 69 -11.02 -5.51 -24.81
C TYR A 69 -11.19 -5.52 -26.34
N GLY A 70 -10.12 -5.28 -27.10
CA GLY A 70 -10.21 -5.18 -28.57
C GLY A 70 -11.09 -4.01 -29.03
N CYS A 71 -11.22 -2.97 -28.21
CA CYS A 71 -12.01 -1.76 -28.47
C CYS A 71 -11.14 -0.64 -29.06
N ASP A 72 -11.78 0.41 -29.57
CA ASP A 72 -11.07 1.62 -29.98
C ASP A 72 -10.75 2.48 -28.76
N VAL A 73 -9.60 3.15 -28.79
CA VAL A 73 -9.15 4.02 -27.71
C VAL A 73 -8.63 5.33 -28.28
N VAL A 74 -9.02 6.45 -27.68
CA VAL A 74 -8.47 7.78 -27.95
C VAL A 74 -7.74 8.26 -26.70
N GLY A 75 -6.49 8.66 -26.83
CA GLY A 75 -5.72 9.23 -25.73
C GLY A 75 -5.73 10.76 -25.76
N LEU A 76 -5.94 11.40 -24.61
CA LEU A 76 -5.84 12.86 -24.47
C LEU A 76 -4.86 13.24 -23.37
N ASP A 77 -3.92 14.13 -23.68
CA ASP A 77 -3.02 14.73 -22.70
C ASP A 77 -2.70 16.19 -23.06
N ARG A 78 -2.38 17.01 -22.05
CA ARG A 78 -1.96 18.41 -22.27
C ARG A 78 -0.49 18.52 -22.69
N SER A 79 0.33 17.54 -22.33
CA SER A 79 1.77 17.50 -22.51
C SER A 79 2.14 16.91 -23.87
N ALA A 80 2.74 17.73 -24.74
CA ALA A 80 3.23 17.28 -26.03
C ALA A 80 4.34 16.21 -25.89
N ASP A 81 5.20 16.31 -24.87
CA ASP A 81 6.26 15.34 -24.61
C ASP A 81 5.69 13.96 -24.26
N MET A 82 4.62 13.93 -23.47
CA MET A 82 3.95 12.68 -23.08
C MET A 82 3.27 12.04 -24.29
N LEU A 83 2.55 12.83 -25.09
CA LEU A 83 1.92 12.34 -26.32
C LEU A 83 2.97 11.83 -27.33
N SER A 84 4.13 12.47 -27.42
CA SER A 84 5.23 12.00 -28.27
C SER A 84 5.76 10.65 -27.80
N ALA A 85 5.90 10.45 -26.48
CA ALA A 85 6.28 9.17 -25.89
C ALA A 85 5.21 8.09 -26.10
N ALA A 86 3.92 8.45 -26.04
CA ALA A 86 2.80 7.55 -26.32
C ALA A 86 2.79 7.11 -27.79
N ALA A 87 2.94 8.07 -28.72
CA ALA A 87 2.97 7.80 -30.16
C ALA A 87 4.10 6.82 -30.55
N ALA A 88 5.27 6.96 -29.93
CA ALA A 88 6.41 6.09 -30.17
C ALA A 88 6.19 4.64 -29.68
N ARG A 89 5.22 4.37 -28.79
CA ARG A 89 5.06 3.10 -28.08
C ARG A 89 3.75 2.36 -28.34
N ASN A 90 2.69 3.05 -28.76
CA ASN A 90 1.34 2.51 -28.68
C ASN A 90 0.72 2.17 -30.06
N GLY A 91 1.49 2.27 -31.15
CA GLY A 91 0.94 2.07 -32.50
C GLY A 91 -0.11 3.13 -32.85
N HIS A 92 -1.07 2.80 -33.72
CA HIS A 92 -2.10 3.72 -34.22
C HIS A 92 -3.23 4.03 -33.20
N ILE A 93 -2.92 4.33 -31.93
CA ILE A 93 -3.90 4.96 -31.02
C ILE A 93 -4.02 6.44 -31.39
N PRO A 94 -5.20 6.98 -31.75
CA PRO A 94 -5.38 8.41 -31.94
C PRO A 94 -5.06 9.19 -30.66
N LEU A 95 -4.22 10.22 -30.79
CA LEU A 95 -3.78 11.07 -29.68
C LEU A 95 -4.21 12.52 -29.91
N VAL A 96 -4.84 13.11 -28.90
CA VAL A 96 -5.36 14.48 -28.94
C VAL A 96 -4.68 15.31 -27.87
N ARG A 97 -4.16 16.47 -28.26
CA ARG A 97 -3.65 17.45 -27.29
C ARG A 97 -4.80 18.30 -26.77
N GLY A 98 -5.05 18.27 -25.46
CA GLY A 98 -6.17 19.00 -24.86
C GLY A 98 -6.08 19.12 -23.34
N ARG A 99 -7.05 19.81 -22.74
CA ARG A 99 -7.19 19.96 -21.29
C ARG A 99 -8.36 19.11 -20.80
N ALA A 100 -8.22 18.50 -19.62
CA ALA A 100 -9.31 17.71 -19.04
C ALA A 100 -10.47 18.59 -18.57
N GLU A 101 -10.17 19.85 -18.24
CA GLU A 101 -11.13 20.86 -17.81
C GLU A 101 -12.00 21.38 -18.97
N SER A 102 -11.63 21.10 -20.21
CA SER A 102 -12.37 21.49 -21.42
C SER A 102 -11.99 20.55 -22.57
N LEU A 103 -12.75 19.47 -22.69
CA LEU A 103 -12.53 18.41 -23.65
C LEU A 103 -13.03 18.84 -25.05
N PRO A 104 -12.21 18.67 -26.11
CA PRO A 104 -12.58 19.07 -27.47
C PRO A 104 -13.48 18.03 -28.15
N PHE A 105 -14.44 17.46 -27.41
CA PHE A 105 -15.35 16.42 -27.87
C PHE A 105 -16.80 16.80 -27.58
N PRO A 106 -17.75 16.47 -28.48
CA PRO A 106 -19.18 16.60 -28.22
C PRO A 106 -19.64 15.75 -27.02
N ASP A 107 -20.81 16.08 -26.51
CA ASP A 107 -21.50 15.30 -25.48
C ASP A 107 -21.71 13.86 -25.96
N ALA A 108 -21.63 12.89 -25.04
CA ALA A 108 -21.90 11.47 -25.30
C ALA A 108 -21.15 10.88 -26.52
N SER A 109 -19.89 11.28 -26.72
CA SER A 109 -19.04 10.78 -27.82
C SER A 109 -18.40 9.42 -27.53
N PHE A 110 -18.17 9.08 -26.26
CA PHE A 110 -17.42 7.89 -25.85
C PHE A 110 -18.28 6.92 -25.05
N ASP A 111 -18.11 5.63 -25.29
CA ASP A 111 -18.79 4.58 -24.54
C ASP A 111 -18.28 4.54 -23.10
N HIS A 112 -16.96 4.65 -22.90
CA HIS A 112 -16.33 4.67 -21.57
C HIS A 112 -15.19 5.69 -21.48
N LEU A 113 -14.76 6.00 -20.25
CA LEU A 113 -13.66 6.92 -19.98
C LEU A 113 -12.75 6.39 -18.88
N THR A 114 -11.44 6.54 -19.08
CA THR A 114 -10.42 6.32 -18.06
C THR A 114 -9.64 7.59 -17.78
N PHE A 115 -9.14 7.75 -16.56
CA PHE A 115 -8.08 8.73 -16.28
C PHE A 115 -7.18 8.30 -15.13
N THR A 116 -5.93 8.76 -15.15
CA THR A 116 -4.90 8.40 -14.16
C THR A 116 -4.23 9.65 -13.59
N TYR A 117 -4.21 9.79 -12.26
CA TYR A 117 -3.54 10.88 -11.53
C TYR A 117 -3.93 12.30 -11.95
N LEU A 118 -5.19 12.54 -12.29
CA LEU A 118 -5.65 13.79 -12.93
C LEU A 118 -6.10 14.88 -11.95
N LEU A 119 -7.06 14.57 -11.07
CA LEU A 119 -7.87 15.57 -10.37
C LEU A 119 -7.07 16.49 -9.43
N ARG A 120 -5.89 16.02 -9.02
CA ARG A 120 -4.92 16.78 -8.22
C ARG A 120 -4.13 17.86 -8.98
N TYR A 121 -4.33 17.97 -10.29
CA TYR A 121 -3.65 18.91 -11.18
C TYR A 121 -4.59 19.86 -11.94
N VAL A 122 -5.88 19.83 -11.62
CA VAL A 122 -6.89 20.74 -12.19
C VAL A 122 -7.32 21.76 -11.15
N ASP A 123 -7.81 22.91 -11.61
CA ASP A 123 -8.21 24.01 -10.72
C ASP A 123 -9.51 23.71 -9.97
N ASP A 124 -10.49 23.12 -10.65
CA ASP A 124 -11.79 22.71 -10.08
C ASP A 124 -12.04 21.23 -10.40
N PRO A 125 -11.76 20.32 -9.44
CA PRO A 125 -12.01 18.89 -9.60
C PRO A 125 -13.48 18.56 -9.87
N ALA A 126 -14.43 19.26 -9.24
CA ALA A 126 -15.85 18.98 -9.41
C ALA A 126 -16.34 19.39 -10.81
N ALA A 127 -15.92 20.55 -11.30
CA ALA A 127 -16.19 20.97 -12.68
C ALA A 127 -15.52 20.03 -13.70
N THR A 128 -14.30 19.56 -13.42
CA THR A 128 -13.61 18.61 -14.28
C THR A 128 -14.36 17.28 -14.34
N VAL A 129 -14.84 16.74 -13.22
CA VAL A 129 -15.64 15.49 -13.21
C VAL A 129 -16.93 15.65 -14.02
N ARG A 130 -17.61 16.82 -13.96
CA ARG A 130 -18.76 17.12 -14.83
C ARG A 130 -18.39 17.10 -16.30
N GLU A 131 -17.26 17.68 -16.67
CA GLU A 131 -16.77 17.71 -18.05
C GLU A 131 -16.40 16.30 -18.56
N LEU A 132 -15.75 15.48 -17.73
CA LEU A 132 -15.49 14.07 -18.04
C LEU A 132 -16.80 13.29 -18.23
N ALA A 133 -17.80 13.52 -17.38
CA ALA A 133 -19.10 12.86 -17.47
C ALA A 133 -19.98 13.37 -18.62
N ARG A 134 -19.68 14.54 -19.21
CA ARG A 134 -20.40 15.10 -20.36
C ARG A 134 -20.13 14.31 -21.64
N VAL A 135 -18.87 13.93 -21.86
CA VAL A 135 -18.46 13.25 -23.10
C VAL A 135 -18.77 11.74 -23.10
N VAL A 136 -19.18 11.18 -21.96
CA VAL A 136 -19.50 9.76 -21.80
C VAL A 136 -20.98 9.52 -22.07
N LYS A 137 -21.29 8.51 -22.88
CA LYS A 137 -22.65 8.09 -23.20
C LYS A 137 -23.40 7.61 -21.95
N PRO A 138 -24.73 7.78 -21.87
CA PRO A 138 -25.60 7.06 -20.95
C PRO A 138 -25.24 5.57 -20.82
N GLY A 139 -25.12 5.06 -19.59
CA GLY A 139 -24.69 3.68 -19.31
C GLY A 139 -23.18 3.45 -19.39
N GLY A 140 -22.42 4.44 -19.86
CA GLY A 140 -20.97 4.39 -19.95
C GLY A 140 -20.26 4.45 -18.59
N ARG A 141 -19.13 3.77 -18.47
CA ARG A 141 -18.32 3.71 -17.25
C ARG A 141 -17.22 4.75 -17.27
N ILE A 142 -17.01 5.40 -16.11
CA ILE A 142 -15.82 6.19 -15.81
C ILE A 142 -15.00 5.45 -14.78
N ALA A 143 -13.74 5.16 -15.09
CA ALA A 143 -12.80 4.52 -14.18
C ALA A 143 -11.56 5.40 -13.96
N ALA A 144 -11.19 5.59 -12.70
CA ALA A 144 -10.14 6.50 -12.30
C ALA A 144 -9.19 5.86 -11.30
N VAL A 145 -7.92 6.21 -11.37
CA VAL A 145 -6.93 5.83 -10.34
C VAL A 145 -6.18 7.07 -9.89
N ASP A 146 -6.08 7.23 -8.57
CA ASP A 146 -5.27 8.29 -7.95
C ASP A 146 -4.59 7.81 -6.66
N PHE A 147 -3.69 8.63 -6.14
CA PHE A 147 -3.03 8.41 -4.86
C PHE A 147 -3.98 8.68 -3.69
N GLY A 148 -4.07 7.71 -2.80
CA GLY A 148 -4.73 7.84 -1.51
C GLY A 148 -3.76 8.09 -0.35
N VAL A 149 -4.35 8.23 0.83
CA VAL A 149 -3.63 8.22 2.11
C VAL A 149 -4.17 7.07 2.95
N PRO A 150 -3.31 6.15 3.46
CA PRO A 150 -3.76 5.04 4.30
C PRO A 150 -4.59 5.51 5.50
N THR A 151 -5.70 4.82 5.78
CA THR A 151 -6.61 5.21 6.86
C THR A 151 -6.09 4.78 8.23
N ASN A 152 -5.45 3.62 8.33
CA ASN A 152 -4.82 3.13 9.55
C ASN A 152 -3.68 4.07 10.00
N PRO A 153 -3.63 4.51 11.27
CA PRO A 153 -2.68 5.51 11.73
C PRO A 153 -1.21 5.05 11.66
N ILE A 154 -0.94 3.76 11.89
CA ILE A 154 0.41 3.20 11.83
C ILE A 154 0.88 3.16 10.37
N LEU A 155 0.06 2.60 9.49
CA LEU A 155 0.38 2.54 8.06
C LEU A 155 0.51 3.94 7.44
N ARG A 156 -0.29 4.89 7.91
CA ARG A 156 -0.19 6.30 7.51
C ARG A 156 1.14 6.93 7.95
N ALA A 157 1.61 6.63 9.17
CA ALA A 157 2.90 7.11 9.65
C ALA A 157 4.07 6.53 8.81
N LEU A 158 4.02 5.24 8.50
CA LEU A 158 5.01 4.59 7.63
C LEU A 158 4.98 5.16 6.21
N TRP A 159 3.80 5.32 5.63
CA TRP A 159 3.61 5.95 4.32
C TRP A 159 4.13 7.39 4.30
N ARG A 160 3.91 8.17 5.38
CA ARG A 160 4.47 9.53 5.52
C ARG A 160 5.99 9.53 5.59
N ALA A 161 6.58 8.58 6.31
CA ALA A 161 8.03 8.43 6.38
C ALA A 161 8.61 8.06 5.00
N TYR A 162 7.99 7.10 4.31
CA TYR A 162 8.39 6.70 2.96
C TYR A 162 8.28 7.86 1.96
N THR A 163 7.15 8.56 1.92
CA THR A 163 6.98 9.69 0.99
C THR A 163 7.88 10.88 1.33
N ALA A 164 8.26 11.08 2.60
CA ALA A 164 9.16 12.14 3.02
C ALA A 164 10.64 11.85 2.73
N ILE A 165 11.06 10.59 2.93
CA ILE A 165 12.48 10.22 2.91
C ILE A 165 12.75 9.26 1.74
N GLY A 166 11.97 8.20 1.60
CA GLY A 166 12.14 7.18 0.58
C GLY A 166 11.97 7.70 -0.84
N LEU A 167 10.86 8.38 -1.15
CA LEU A 167 10.61 8.89 -2.51
C LEU A 167 11.72 9.84 -3.01
N PRO A 168 12.16 10.86 -2.26
CA PRO A 168 13.25 11.72 -2.71
C PRO A 168 14.60 10.99 -2.80
N THR A 169 14.91 10.07 -1.88
CA THR A 169 16.21 9.37 -1.87
C THR A 169 16.32 8.34 -3.00
N ILE A 170 15.29 7.51 -3.20
CA ILE A 170 15.22 6.58 -4.33
C ILE A 170 15.15 7.37 -5.64
N GLY A 171 14.35 8.43 -5.69
CA GLY A 171 14.27 9.33 -6.85
C GLY A 171 15.64 9.90 -7.23
N ARG A 172 16.46 10.30 -6.26
CA ARG A 172 17.83 10.79 -6.48
C ARG A 172 18.75 9.74 -7.10
N ALA A 173 18.55 8.46 -6.80
CA ALA A 173 19.29 7.38 -7.43
C ALA A 173 18.93 7.20 -8.93
N ILE A 174 17.74 7.66 -9.35
CA ILE A 174 17.34 7.70 -10.76
C ILE A 174 17.86 8.97 -11.43
N SER A 175 17.51 10.15 -10.90
CA SER A 175 18.01 11.45 -11.36
C SER A 175 17.68 12.58 -10.36
N PRO A 176 18.35 13.75 -10.47
CA PRO A 176 17.99 14.94 -9.67
C PRO A 176 16.55 15.42 -9.89
N GLN A 177 16.01 15.24 -11.11
CA GLN A 177 14.62 15.58 -11.43
C GLN A 177 13.64 14.66 -10.70
N TRP A 178 13.92 13.35 -10.64
CA TRP A 178 13.08 12.39 -9.91
C TRP A 178 13.09 12.61 -8.40
N ALA A 179 14.21 13.07 -7.83
CA ALA A 179 14.25 13.51 -6.43
C ALA A 179 13.27 14.68 -6.18
N SER A 180 13.23 15.64 -7.11
CA SER A 180 12.35 16.81 -7.05
C SER A 180 10.88 16.42 -7.20
N ILE A 181 10.57 15.50 -8.11
CA ILE A 181 9.22 14.91 -8.26
C ILE A 181 8.81 14.19 -6.98
N GLY A 182 9.67 13.36 -6.39
CA GLY A 182 9.37 12.68 -5.13
C GLY A 182 9.01 13.63 -3.99
N ALA A 183 9.78 14.73 -3.83
CA ALA A 183 9.50 15.76 -2.84
C ALA A 183 8.19 16.51 -3.12
N PHE A 184 7.90 16.80 -4.39
CA PHE A 184 6.66 17.44 -4.83
C PHE A 184 5.42 16.57 -4.57
N LEU A 185 5.50 15.27 -4.91
CA LEU A 185 4.38 14.33 -4.82
C LEU A 185 3.83 14.24 -3.40
N ARG A 186 4.69 14.11 -2.39
CA ARG A 186 4.25 14.02 -0.98
C ARG A 186 3.32 15.17 -0.61
N GLY A 187 3.80 16.40 -0.78
CA GLY A 187 3.04 17.58 -0.36
C GLY A 187 1.76 17.73 -1.17
N ASN A 188 1.78 17.36 -2.45
CA ASN A 188 0.61 17.47 -3.31
C ASN A 188 -0.46 16.41 -2.95
N ILE A 189 -0.09 15.14 -2.72
CA ILE A 189 -1.03 14.07 -2.35
C ILE A 189 -1.74 14.40 -1.03
N GLU A 190 -0.99 14.79 0.01
CA GLU A 190 -1.59 15.11 1.31
C GLU A 190 -2.52 16.33 1.24
N ARG A 191 -2.09 17.43 0.58
CA ARG A 191 -2.93 18.62 0.43
C ARG A 191 -4.21 18.33 -0.33
N PHE A 192 -4.13 17.58 -1.42
CA PHE A 192 -5.30 17.21 -2.20
C PHE A 192 -6.28 16.38 -1.36
N ASN A 193 -5.81 15.35 -0.66
CA ASN A 193 -6.66 14.49 0.18
C ASN A 193 -7.27 15.23 1.39
N VAL A 194 -6.60 16.29 1.89
CA VAL A 194 -7.16 17.16 2.94
C VAL A 194 -8.23 18.10 2.39
N ALA A 195 -7.99 18.70 1.22
CA ALA A 195 -8.93 19.63 0.59
C ALA A 195 -10.15 18.92 -0.01
N HIS A 196 -9.93 17.74 -0.58
CA HIS A 196 -10.95 16.91 -1.23
C HIS A 196 -10.94 15.54 -0.57
N SER A 197 -11.75 15.41 0.48
CA SER A 197 -11.93 14.13 1.14
C SER A 197 -12.50 13.10 0.17
N GLN A 198 -12.31 11.80 0.45
CA GLN A 198 -12.90 10.74 -0.37
C GLN A 198 -14.42 10.90 -0.51
N HIS A 199 -15.11 11.28 0.58
CA HIS A 199 -16.55 11.52 0.56
C HIS A 199 -16.92 12.70 -0.35
N THR A 200 -16.12 13.76 -0.36
CA THR A 200 -16.30 14.91 -1.27
C THR A 200 -16.18 14.45 -2.72
N LEU A 201 -15.14 13.69 -3.07
CA LEU A 201 -14.95 13.19 -4.43
C LEU A 201 -16.10 12.28 -4.88
N GLU A 202 -16.56 11.37 -4.02
CA GLU A 202 -17.72 10.53 -4.32
C GLU A 202 -19.00 11.35 -4.54
N ARG A 203 -19.22 12.39 -3.74
CA ARG A 203 -20.35 13.31 -3.93
C ARG A 203 -20.24 14.05 -5.25
N ASP A 204 -19.06 14.59 -5.57
CA ASP A 204 -18.85 15.33 -6.82
C ASP A 204 -19.07 14.42 -8.06
N TRP A 205 -18.73 13.12 -7.97
CA TRP A 205 -19.07 12.12 -8.99
C TRP A 205 -20.59 11.93 -9.12
N ARG A 206 -21.31 11.80 -8.00
CA ARG A 206 -22.78 11.68 -8.00
C ARG A 206 -23.44 12.93 -8.58
N GLU A 207 -22.98 14.12 -8.20
CA GLU A 207 -23.47 15.41 -8.72
C GLU A 207 -23.19 15.59 -10.22
N ALA A 208 -22.19 14.91 -10.78
CA ALA A 208 -21.93 14.85 -12.22
C ALA A 208 -22.85 13.87 -12.98
N GLY A 209 -23.80 13.23 -12.29
CA GLY A 209 -24.72 12.25 -12.86
C GLY A 209 -24.10 10.86 -13.01
N LEU A 210 -23.14 10.51 -12.14
CA LEU A 210 -22.62 9.14 -12.05
C LEU A 210 -23.35 8.38 -10.94
N VAL A 211 -23.92 7.23 -11.29
CA VAL A 211 -24.51 6.25 -10.37
C VAL A 211 -23.52 5.10 -10.12
N ASP A 212 -23.84 4.24 -9.15
CA ASP A 212 -23.01 3.09 -8.76
C ASP A 212 -21.55 3.45 -8.46
N VAL A 213 -21.33 4.60 -7.81
CA VAL A 213 -19.98 5.05 -7.45
C VAL A 213 -19.34 4.08 -6.44
N ARG A 214 -18.26 3.42 -6.85
CA ARG A 214 -17.48 2.47 -6.03
C ARG A 214 -16.05 2.95 -5.85
N VAL A 215 -15.47 2.57 -4.71
CA VAL A 215 -14.13 2.97 -4.29
C VAL A 215 -13.37 1.73 -3.80
N ASP A 216 -12.30 1.37 -4.50
CA ASP A 216 -11.39 0.31 -4.10
C ASP A 216 -10.09 0.91 -3.54
N ARG A 217 -9.77 0.56 -2.29
CA ARG A 217 -8.55 1.01 -1.61
C ARG A 217 -7.44 -0.01 -1.81
N MET A 218 -6.49 0.33 -2.68
CA MET A 218 -5.37 -0.52 -3.05
C MET A 218 -4.18 -0.28 -2.11
N SER A 219 -3.36 -1.31 -1.87
CA SER A 219 -2.12 -1.22 -1.09
C SER A 219 -2.33 -0.51 0.27
N PHE A 220 -3.32 -0.99 1.04
CA PHE A 220 -3.74 -0.41 2.33
C PHE A 220 -4.26 1.04 2.27
N GLY A 221 -4.67 1.51 1.09
CA GLY A 221 -5.23 2.84 0.84
C GLY A 221 -4.24 3.87 0.32
N ALA A 222 -3.03 3.46 -0.07
CA ALA A 222 -2.07 4.32 -0.76
C ALA A 222 -2.46 4.59 -2.23
N GLY A 223 -3.22 3.68 -2.83
CA GLY A 223 -3.88 3.88 -4.13
C GLY A 223 -5.39 3.78 -3.98
N VAL A 224 -6.13 4.53 -4.79
CA VAL A 224 -7.59 4.49 -4.84
C VAL A 224 -8.04 4.35 -6.28
N VAL A 225 -8.83 3.31 -6.56
CA VAL A 225 -9.53 3.16 -7.84
C VAL A 225 -10.98 3.54 -7.62
N MET A 226 -11.49 4.50 -8.39
CA MET A 226 -12.89 4.92 -8.35
C MET A 226 -13.58 4.57 -9.66
N THR A 227 -14.83 4.12 -9.56
CA THR A 227 -15.63 3.76 -10.74
C THR A 227 -17.05 4.27 -10.57
N GLY A 228 -17.69 4.64 -11.68
CA GLY A 228 -19.07 5.10 -11.72
C GLY A 228 -19.66 4.90 -13.11
N VAL A 229 -20.98 4.86 -13.20
CA VAL A 229 -21.73 4.66 -14.44
C VAL A 229 -22.51 5.93 -14.73
N LYS A 230 -22.44 6.45 -15.96
CA LYS A 230 -23.24 7.60 -16.37
C LYS A 230 -24.71 7.22 -16.34
N ASP A 231 -25.51 7.97 -15.57
CA ASP A 231 -26.93 7.73 -15.47
C ASP A 231 -27.59 7.83 -16.85
N GLY A 232 -28.54 6.91 -17.11
CA GLY A 232 -29.27 6.80 -18.37
C GLY A 232 -30.58 7.56 -18.40
N ALA A 233 -30.98 8.20 -17.31
CA ALA A 233 -32.22 8.96 -17.25
C ALA A 233 -32.06 10.37 -17.86
N THR A 234 -32.66 10.59 -19.03
CA THR A 234 -33.10 11.93 -19.44
C THR A 234 -34.23 12.39 -18.53
N GLU A 235 -33.93 13.19 -17.50
CA GLU A 235 -34.77 14.30 -17.03
C GLU A 235 -34.08 15.11 -15.91
N GLY A 236 -34.33 16.42 -15.94
CA GLY A 236 -33.64 17.45 -15.15
C GLY A 236 -34.01 17.51 -13.65
N PRO A 237 -33.33 18.39 -12.90
CA PRO A 237 -33.23 18.32 -11.46
C PRO A 237 -34.46 18.91 -10.75
N GLN A 238 -35.12 18.13 -9.89
CA GLN A 238 -36.02 18.65 -8.88
C GLN A 238 -35.23 18.99 -7.61
N GLY A 239 -35.15 20.29 -7.33
CA GLY A 239 -34.48 20.82 -6.17
C GLY A 239 -35.28 20.65 -4.87
N GLN A 240 -34.54 20.60 -3.77
CA GLN A 240 -35.00 21.05 -2.46
C GLN A 240 -33.86 21.80 -1.78
N GLY A 241 -34.13 23.05 -1.42
CA GLY A 241 -33.50 23.74 -0.29
C GLY A 241 -34.61 24.33 0.59
N PRO A 242 -34.31 25.12 1.62
CA PRO A 242 -33.05 25.23 2.36
C PRO A 242 -33.25 25.38 3.90
N LEU A 243 -32.11 25.45 4.61
CA LEU A 243 -31.84 26.20 5.86
C LEU A 243 -32.31 25.70 7.25
N GLY A 244 -31.35 25.75 8.18
CA GLY A 244 -31.54 25.72 9.63
C GLY A 244 -30.21 25.84 10.40
N ALA A 245 -29.64 27.04 10.46
CA ALA A 245 -28.65 27.47 11.47
C ALA A 245 -29.42 27.83 12.79
N GLU A 246 -28.91 27.81 14.03
CA GLU A 246 -27.77 28.49 14.65
C GLU A 246 -27.52 27.96 16.10
N ARG A 247 -26.47 28.52 16.74
CA ARG A 247 -25.70 28.15 17.96
C ARG A 247 -26.31 28.63 19.32
N PRO A 248 -25.54 29.08 20.35
CA PRO A 248 -24.89 28.33 21.45
C PRO A 248 -25.21 28.88 22.87
N THR A 249 -24.93 28.15 23.96
CA THR A 249 -24.61 28.70 25.31
C THR A 249 -24.26 27.51 26.23
N GLY A 250 -23.28 27.52 27.13
CA GLY A 250 -22.99 28.53 28.15
C GLY A 250 -21.77 28.11 28.97
N SER A 251 -20.98 29.11 29.31
CA SER A 251 -19.82 29.08 30.19
C SER A 251 -20.22 29.00 31.67
N ARG A 252 -19.34 28.45 32.52
CA ARG A 252 -19.11 28.97 33.88
C ARG A 252 -17.77 28.53 34.45
N LEU A 253 -16.94 29.54 34.69
CA LEU A 253 -15.72 29.53 35.49
C LEU A 253 -16.04 29.44 36.99
N ARG A 254 -15.18 28.79 37.77
CA ARG A 254 -14.69 29.31 39.06
C ARG A 254 -13.33 28.70 39.44
N ARG A 255 -12.42 29.61 39.78
CA ARG A 255 -11.04 29.53 40.33
C ARG A 255 -11.09 29.52 41.90
N PRO A 256 -9.98 29.57 42.68
CA PRO A 256 -8.77 28.73 42.68
C PRO A 256 -8.15 28.46 44.12
N GLU A 257 -6.98 27.77 44.15
CA GLU A 257 -5.82 27.85 45.12
C GLU A 257 -5.89 27.13 46.50
N PRO A 258 -4.74 26.86 47.20
CA PRO A 258 -3.33 26.64 46.79
C PRO A 258 -2.55 25.51 47.54
N GLY A 259 -1.30 25.25 47.14
CA GLY A 259 -0.21 24.81 48.08
C GLY A 259 0.62 23.58 47.67
N GLY A 260 1.93 23.77 47.41
CA GLY A 260 2.93 22.80 46.89
C GLY A 260 3.52 21.79 47.90
N PRO A 261 4.82 21.35 47.79
CA PRO A 261 5.86 21.64 46.80
C PRO A 261 6.48 20.39 46.10
N ARG A 262 7.29 20.69 45.08
CA ARG A 262 8.18 19.80 44.31
C ARG A 262 9.30 19.23 45.20
N ARG A 263 9.67 17.97 44.95
CA ARG A 263 10.94 17.40 45.43
C ARG A 263 11.76 16.88 44.26
N GLU A 264 12.91 17.51 44.08
CA GLU A 264 13.98 17.12 43.16
C GLU A 264 14.53 15.74 43.54
N GLN A 265 14.58 14.81 42.59
CA GLN A 265 15.37 13.58 42.75
C GLN A 265 16.75 13.79 42.13
N ARG A 266 17.73 13.98 43.02
CA ARG A 266 19.16 13.93 42.73
C ARG A 266 19.54 12.55 42.18
N VAL A 267 20.20 12.57 41.03
CA VAL A 267 20.98 11.46 40.50
C VAL A 267 22.17 11.24 41.42
N SER A 268 22.23 10.08 42.07
CA SER A 268 23.39 9.61 42.84
C SER A 268 24.19 8.66 41.96
N VAL A 269 25.41 9.07 41.61
CA VAL A 269 26.43 8.24 40.99
C VAL A 269 27.34 7.73 42.11
N ALA A 270 27.47 6.41 42.23
CA ALA A 270 28.48 5.75 43.06
C ALA A 270 29.10 4.56 42.30
N PRO A 271 30.36 4.18 42.61
CA PRO A 271 31.33 3.77 41.61
C PRO A 271 31.46 2.25 41.39
N SER A 272 31.80 1.90 40.15
CA SER A 272 32.73 0.86 39.68
C SER A 272 32.98 -0.35 40.61
N GLY A 273 32.24 -1.42 40.39
CA GLY A 273 32.71 -2.79 40.60
C GLY A 273 32.79 -3.50 39.25
N LYS A 274 33.99 -3.67 38.69
CA LYS A 274 34.22 -4.49 37.50
C LYS A 274 33.86 -5.95 37.83
N ARG A 275 32.65 -6.37 37.43
CA ARG A 275 32.32 -7.80 37.27
C ARG A 275 33.05 -8.32 36.03
N PRO A 276 33.52 -9.57 36.03
CA PRO A 276 34.19 -10.16 34.88
C PRO A 276 33.28 -10.05 33.65
N SER A 277 33.83 -9.55 32.54
CA SER A 277 33.12 -9.30 31.29
C SER A 277 32.73 -10.63 30.65
N VAL A 278 31.52 -11.10 30.95
CA VAL A 278 30.85 -12.10 30.11
C VAL A 278 30.50 -11.39 28.82
N VAL A 279 31.19 -11.73 27.74
CA VAL A 279 30.84 -11.23 26.40
C VAL A 279 29.42 -11.72 26.09
N PRO A 280 28.45 -10.83 25.85
CA PRO A 280 27.09 -11.25 25.52
C PRO A 280 27.09 -12.08 24.23
N ALA A 281 26.28 -13.13 24.17
CA ALA A 281 26.14 -13.98 22.98
C ALA A 281 25.70 -13.19 21.72
N ALA A 282 25.01 -12.06 21.91
CA ALA A 282 24.65 -11.13 20.85
C ALA A 282 24.48 -9.68 21.37
N PHE A 283 24.52 -8.69 20.46
CA PHE A 283 24.47 -7.26 20.83
C PHE A 283 23.14 -6.82 21.50
N TYR A 284 22.05 -7.57 21.30
CA TYR A 284 20.74 -7.35 21.93
C TYR A 284 20.47 -8.33 23.09
N ALA A 285 21.39 -9.26 23.36
CA ALA A 285 21.26 -10.18 24.48
C ALA A 285 21.35 -9.41 25.79
N LEU A 286 20.40 -9.67 26.69
CA LEU A 286 20.38 -9.05 28.01
C LEU A 286 21.15 -9.93 29.00
N ALA A 287 21.55 -9.36 30.14
CA ALA A 287 22.16 -10.13 31.20
C ALA A 287 21.23 -11.29 31.63
N PRO A 288 21.71 -12.55 31.64
CA PRO A 288 20.84 -13.72 31.85
C PRO A 288 20.04 -13.66 33.16
N GLY A 289 18.82 -14.15 33.11
CA GLY A 289 17.92 -14.33 34.25
C GLY A 289 16.55 -13.65 34.13
N GLY A 290 15.52 -14.38 34.55
CA GLY A 290 14.15 -13.88 34.62
C GLY A 290 13.55 -13.57 33.25
N TRP A 291 12.82 -12.46 33.13
CA TRP A 291 12.16 -12.06 31.87
C TRP A 291 13.16 -11.77 30.73
N ARG A 292 14.41 -11.44 31.07
CA ARG A 292 15.47 -11.09 30.10
C ARG A 292 15.84 -12.27 29.21
N ASP A 293 15.81 -13.48 29.76
CA ASP A 293 16.08 -14.70 29.00
C ASP A 293 15.02 -14.90 27.90
N TYR A 294 13.76 -14.56 28.18
CA TYR A 294 12.68 -14.62 27.19
C TYR A 294 12.83 -13.52 26.12
N TRP A 295 13.27 -12.31 26.51
CA TRP A 295 13.61 -11.27 25.53
C TRP A 295 14.75 -11.72 24.60
N THR A 296 15.80 -12.32 25.16
CA THR A 296 16.93 -12.85 24.38
C THR A 296 16.51 -14.03 23.51
N LEU A 297 15.66 -14.94 24.02
CA LEU A 297 15.09 -16.05 23.26
C LEU A 297 14.28 -15.57 22.05
N LEU A 298 13.52 -14.48 22.17
CA LEU A 298 12.77 -13.92 21.05
C LEU A 298 13.64 -13.41 19.91
N HIS A 299 14.96 -13.30 20.10
CA HIS A 299 15.91 -12.86 19.08
C HIS A 299 15.42 -11.61 18.32
N PRO A 300 15.04 -10.50 19.01
CA PRO A 300 14.09 -9.53 18.47
C PRO A 300 14.47 -8.91 17.12
N PRO A 301 15.74 -8.54 16.84
CA PRO A 301 16.11 -8.04 15.52
C PRO A 301 15.87 -9.05 14.39
N TYR A 302 16.13 -10.33 14.65
CA TYR A 302 16.00 -11.40 13.68
C TYR A 302 14.53 -11.82 13.49
N THR A 303 13.75 -11.86 14.58
CA THR A 303 12.30 -12.06 14.51
C THR A 303 11.64 -10.93 13.72
N LEU A 304 11.98 -9.67 13.99
CA LEU A 304 11.46 -8.53 13.24
C LEU A 304 11.87 -8.58 11.77
N TRP A 305 13.10 -8.99 11.49
CA TRP A 305 13.57 -9.22 10.12
C TRP A 305 12.72 -10.30 9.41
N HIS A 306 12.41 -11.41 10.08
CA HIS A 306 11.51 -12.44 9.55
C HIS A 306 10.10 -11.96 9.29
N LEU A 307 9.51 -11.25 10.25
CA LEU A 307 8.16 -10.70 10.11
C LEU A 307 8.10 -9.66 8.99
N SER A 308 9.21 -9.01 8.65
CA SER A 308 9.28 -8.12 7.49
C SER A 308 9.06 -8.86 6.16
N TYR A 309 9.47 -10.14 6.04
CA TYR A 309 9.20 -10.95 4.86
C TYR A 309 7.72 -11.31 4.71
N VAL A 310 7.02 -11.51 5.82
CA VAL A 310 5.55 -11.69 5.81
C VAL A 310 4.87 -10.43 5.27
N LEU A 311 5.30 -9.25 5.72
CA LEU A 311 4.78 -7.97 5.20
C LEU A 311 5.13 -7.75 3.73
N LEU A 312 6.34 -8.14 3.31
CA LEU A 312 6.76 -8.07 1.91
C LEU A 312 5.85 -8.94 1.03
N GLY A 313 5.59 -10.18 1.44
CA GLY A 313 4.66 -11.08 0.75
C GLY A 313 3.24 -10.52 0.68
N ALA A 314 2.72 -9.97 1.78
CA ALA A 314 1.40 -9.33 1.79
C ALA A 314 1.33 -8.13 0.84
N ALA A 315 2.40 -7.33 0.77
CA ALA A 315 2.50 -6.22 -0.19
C ALA A 315 2.54 -6.69 -1.65
N LEU A 316 2.86 -7.97 -1.91
CA LEU A 316 2.70 -8.58 -3.22
C LEU A 316 1.24 -8.92 -3.55
N ALA A 317 0.24 -8.61 -2.73
CA ALA A 317 -1.18 -8.63 -3.12
C ALA A 317 -1.74 -7.24 -3.52
N PRO A 318 -2.74 -7.15 -4.43
CA PRO A 318 -3.26 -5.84 -4.86
C PRO A 318 -4.07 -5.17 -3.75
N MET A 319 -4.83 -5.99 -3.02
CA MET A 319 -5.69 -5.63 -1.90
C MET A 319 -5.48 -6.64 -0.76
N PRO A 320 -4.36 -6.55 -0.02
CA PRO A 320 -4.12 -7.42 1.12
C PRO A 320 -5.18 -7.24 2.20
N ASP A 321 -5.78 -8.33 2.67
CA ASP A 321 -6.76 -8.29 3.77
C ASP A 321 -6.01 -8.10 5.10
N PRO A 322 -6.24 -7.00 5.84
CA PRO A 322 -5.54 -6.73 7.10
C PRO A 322 -5.68 -7.86 8.14
N ARG A 323 -6.79 -8.61 8.12
CA ARG A 323 -7.02 -9.74 9.04
C ARG A 323 -6.11 -10.91 8.72
N ILE A 324 -5.94 -11.21 7.43
CA ILE A 324 -5.04 -12.26 6.95
C ILE A 324 -3.60 -11.87 7.25
N VAL A 325 -3.19 -10.63 6.95
CA VAL A 325 -1.84 -10.13 7.26
C VAL A 325 -1.54 -10.22 8.76
N ALA A 326 -2.47 -9.79 9.62
CA ALA A 326 -2.30 -9.89 11.06
C ALA A 326 -2.19 -11.35 11.52
N GLY A 327 -3.05 -12.24 11.00
CA GLY A 327 -2.99 -13.68 11.28
C GLY A 327 -1.66 -14.30 10.85
N SER A 328 -1.16 -13.97 9.66
CA SER A 328 0.14 -14.42 9.16
C SER A 328 1.28 -13.93 10.05
N LEU A 329 1.27 -12.67 10.48
CA LEU A 329 2.30 -12.14 11.40
C LEU A 329 2.32 -12.91 12.73
N VAL A 330 1.16 -13.20 13.31
CA VAL A 330 1.08 -13.98 14.55
C VAL A 330 1.54 -15.42 14.31
N ALA A 331 1.11 -16.07 13.23
CA ALA A 331 1.52 -17.44 12.92
C ALA A 331 3.04 -17.56 12.72
N PHE A 332 3.66 -16.66 11.96
CA PHE A 332 5.12 -16.65 11.75
C PHE A 332 5.89 -16.22 13.00
N PHE A 333 5.34 -15.32 13.83
CA PHE A 333 5.93 -15.01 15.13
C PHE A 333 5.97 -16.24 16.04
N LEU A 334 4.89 -17.01 16.10
CA LEU A 334 4.82 -18.24 16.88
C LEU A 334 5.75 -19.34 16.32
N ALA A 335 5.78 -19.52 14.99
CA ALA A 335 6.58 -20.54 14.34
C ALA A 335 8.10 -20.24 14.40
N VAL A 336 8.50 -19.02 14.04
CA VAL A 336 9.92 -18.66 13.92
C VAL A 336 10.41 -17.91 15.16
N GLY A 337 9.68 -16.87 15.58
CA GLY A 337 10.08 -16.01 16.71
C GLY A 337 10.03 -16.69 18.07
N VAL A 338 9.23 -17.75 18.22
CA VAL A 338 9.12 -18.55 19.44
C VAL A 338 9.59 -19.98 19.21
N ALA A 339 8.96 -20.73 18.30
CA ALA A 339 9.18 -22.17 18.26
C ALA A 339 10.57 -22.56 17.74
N ALA A 340 10.99 -22.02 16.61
CA ALA A 340 12.32 -22.28 16.06
C ALA A 340 13.43 -21.86 17.05
N HIS A 341 13.35 -20.66 17.64
CA HIS A 341 14.33 -20.23 18.64
C HIS A 341 14.34 -21.08 19.91
N ALA A 342 13.19 -21.57 20.37
CA ALA A 342 13.12 -22.47 21.51
C ALA A 342 13.75 -23.84 21.22
N PHE A 343 13.55 -24.37 20.01
CA PHE A 343 14.19 -25.61 19.58
C PHE A 343 15.70 -25.45 19.36
N ASP A 344 16.13 -24.33 18.77
CA ASP A 344 17.55 -24.00 18.60
C ASP A 344 18.25 -23.83 19.96
N GLU A 345 17.61 -23.13 20.90
CA GLU A 345 18.17 -22.95 22.24
C GLU A 345 18.25 -24.27 23.03
N LEU A 346 17.44 -25.28 22.71
CA LEU A 346 17.58 -26.63 23.26
C LEU A 346 18.87 -27.32 22.79
N GLN A 347 19.37 -26.98 21.60
CA GLN A 347 20.59 -27.53 21.01
C GLN A 347 21.82 -26.77 21.48
N GLY A 348 22.28 -27.06 22.69
CA GLY A 348 23.59 -26.56 23.15
C GLY A 348 23.63 -25.09 23.60
N ARG A 349 22.47 -24.43 23.74
CA ARG A 349 22.32 -23.09 24.34
C ARG A 349 23.09 -21.97 23.62
N PRO A 350 22.94 -21.80 22.29
CA PRO A 350 23.61 -20.76 21.52
C PRO A 350 23.37 -19.34 22.06
N LEU A 351 22.19 -19.07 22.64
CA LEU A 351 21.85 -17.75 23.19
C LEU A 351 22.24 -17.60 24.67
N GLY A 352 22.66 -18.69 25.32
CA GLY A 352 23.10 -18.69 26.72
C GLY A 352 21.99 -18.40 27.74
N THR A 353 20.73 -18.69 27.40
CA THR A 353 19.59 -18.47 28.30
C THR A 353 19.58 -19.48 29.45
N ARG A 354 18.96 -19.12 30.58
CA ARG A 354 18.77 -20.04 31.73
C ARG A 354 17.38 -20.69 31.75
N ILE A 355 16.67 -20.67 30.63
CA ILE A 355 15.31 -21.21 30.54
C ILE A 355 15.39 -22.75 30.67
N PRO A 356 14.65 -23.39 31.59
CA PRO A 356 14.69 -24.84 31.72
C PRO A 356 14.33 -25.56 30.41
N SER A 357 14.98 -26.69 30.10
CA SER A 357 14.74 -27.41 28.85
C SER A 357 13.28 -27.86 28.68
N SER A 358 12.59 -28.21 29.77
CA SER A 358 11.15 -28.52 29.73
C SER A 358 10.29 -27.32 29.30
N VAL A 359 10.68 -26.12 29.73
CA VAL A 359 9.99 -24.87 29.36
C VAL A 359 10.26 -24.54 27.89
N LEU A 360 11.50 -24.69 27.42
CA LEU A 360 11.82 -24.51 25.99
C LEU A 360 11.08 -25.51 25.11
N LEU A 361 11.01 -26.79 25.49
CA LEU A 361 10.25 -27.79 24.75
C LEU A 361 8.75 -27.44 24.71
N GLY A 362 8.22 -26.95 25.83
CA GLY A 362 6.84 -26.45 25.92
C GLY A 362 6.60 -25.24 25.01
N LEU A 363 7.46 -24.23 25.06
CA LEU A 363 7.37 -23.03 24.21
C LEU A 363 7.49 -23.38 22.72
N GLY A 364 8.45 -24.24 22.39
CA GLY A 364 8.66 -24.80 21.05
C GLY A 364 7.40 -25.46 20.50
N SER A 365 6.90 -26.44 21.26
CA SER A 365 5.74 -27.24 20.85
C SER A 365 4.47 -26.41 20.78
N LEU A 366 4.18 -25.58 21.79
CA LEU A 366 2.97 -24.75 21.83
C LEU A 366 3.00 -23.65 20.77
N GLY A 367 4.17 -23.04 20.52
CA GLY A 367 4.33 -22.07 19.44
C GLY A 367 4.05 -22.69 18.08
N LEU A 368 4.62 -23.87 17.80
CA LEU A 368 4.39 -24.59 16.55
C LEU A 368 2.92 -25.02 16.39
N ILE A 369 2.31 -25.58 17.44
CA ILE A 369 0.89 -25.96 17.44
C ILE A 369 0.01 -24.73 17.18
N GLY A 370 0.29 -23.61 17.85
CA GLY A 370 -0.45 -22.35 17.65
C GLY A 370 -0.33 -21.81 16.22
N ALA A 371 0.86 -21.85 15.63
CA ALA A 371 1.07 -21.45 14.24
C ALA A 371 0.32 -22.35 13.25
N VAL A 372 0.37 -23.68 13.45
CA VAL A 372 -0.37 -24.64 12.62
C VAL A 372 -1.88 -24.46 12.77
N ALA A 373 -2.39 -24.25 13.99
CA ALA A 373 -3.80 -24.00 14.23
C ALA A 373 -4.30 -22.75 13.50
N LEU A 374 -3.53 -21.65 13.54
CA LEU A 374 -3.83 -20.44 12.77
C LEU A 374 -3.82 -20.70 11.26
N GLY A 375 -2.87 -21.51 10.78
CA GLY A 375 -2.81 -21.95 9.39
C GLY A 375 -4.04 -22.77 8.95
N VAL A 376 -4.51 -23.68 9.81
CA VAL A 376 -5.73 -24.47 9.56
C VAL A 376 -6.97 -23.57 9.55
N VAL A 377 -7.07 -22.62 10.47
CA VAL A 377 -8.14 -21.61 10.46
C VAL A 377 -8.09 -20.80 9.16
N ALA A 378 -6.91 -20.36 8.72
CA ALA A 378 -6.75 -19.65 7.44
C ALA A 378 -7.18 -20.49 6.24
N ALA A 379 -6.92 -21.81 6.23
CA ALA A 379 -7.37 -22.71 5.17
C ALA A 379 -8.91 -22.79 5.06
N SER A 380 -9.65 -22.59 6.16
CA SER A 380 -11.12 -22.49 6.10
C SER A 380 -11.61 -21.24 5.34
N MET A 381 -10.78 -20.18 5.29
CA MET A 381 -11.08 -18.94 4.59
C MET A 381 -10.55 -18.92 3.15
N LEU A 382 -9.41 -19.57 2.91
CA LEU A 382 -8.65 -19.52 1.66
C LEU A 382 -8.84 -20.76 0.77
N GLY A 383 -9.39 -21.83 1.34
CA GLY A 383 -9.56 -23.13 0.70
C GLY A 383 -8.50 -24.16 1.14
N PRO A 384 -8.79 -25.46 0.93
CA PRO A 384 -7.98 -26.56 1.46
C PRO A 384 -6.56 -26.62 0.89
N TRP A 385 -6.32 -26.05 -0.28
CA TRP A 385 -4.98 -25.99 -0.90
C TRP A 385 -3.96 -25.29 0.02
N PHE A 386 -4.40 -24.35 0.85
CA PHE A 386 -3.53 -23.60 1.75
C PHE A 386 -2.88 -24.50 2.82
N LEU A 387 -3.49 -25.65 3.14
CA LEU A 387 -2.91 -26.64 4.07
C LEU A 387 -1.56 -27.16 3.59
N VAL A 388 -1.30 -27.19 2.29
CA VAL A 388 0.02 -27.57 1.74
C VAL A 388 1.11 -26.64 2.26
N LEU A 389 0.85 -25.32 2.25
CA LEU A 389 1.79 -24.33 2.78
C LEU A 389 1.94 -24.47 4.30
N VAL A 390 0.86 -24.75 5.03
CA VAL A 390 0.91 -24.98 6.48
C VAL A 390 1.80 -26.18 6.82
N VAL A 391 1.63 -27.29 6.11
CA VAL A 391 2.45 -28.51 6.29
C VAL A 391 3.91 -28.25 5.95
N ILE A 392 4.20 -27.58 4.84
CA ILE A 392 5.57 -27.21 4.46
C ILE A 392 6.20 -26.33 5.56
N GLY A 393 5.49 -25.30 6.03
CA GLY A 393 6.00 -24.40 7.08
C GLY A 393 6.31 -25.13 8.38
N ALA A 394 5.41 -26.03 8.82
CA ALA A 394 5.65 -26.84 10.01
C ALA A 394 6.85 -27.79 9.83
N ALA A 395 6.95 -28.43 8.66
CA ALA A 395 8.07 -29.31 8.33
C ALA A 395 9.40 -28.56 8.32
N LEU A 396 9.44 -27.31 7.82
CA LEU A 396 10.64 -26.47 7.85
C LEU A 396 11.11 -26.18 9.27
N VAL A 397 10.20 -25.74 10.17
CA VAL A 397 10.54 -25.47 11.58
C VAL A 397 11.08 -26.71 12.28
N ILE A 398 10.44 -27.87 12.09
CA ILE A 398 10.91 -29.14 12.67
C ILE A 398 12.26 -29.53 12.09
N SER A 399 12.41 -29.47 10.76
CA SER A 399 13.65 -29.84 10.07
C SER A 399 14.83 -28.98 10.50
N TYR A 400 14.59 -27.71 10.80
CA TYR A 400 15.60 -26.82 11.35
C TYR A 400 15.91 -27.16 12.82
N GLY A 401 14.91 -27.38 13.67
CA GLY A 401 15.16 -27.82 15.06
C GLY A 401 15.92 -29.16 15.17
N LEU A 402 15.86 -29.99 14.12
CA LEU A 402 16.61 -31.24 13.97
C LEU A 402 17.98 -31.09 13.28
N GLU A 403 18.41 -29.87 12.97
CA GLU A 403 19.68 -29.57 12.30
C GLU A 403 19.86 -30.28 10.94
N LEU A 404 18.76 -30.49 10.18
CA LEU A 404 18.86 -31.18 8.90
C LEU A 404 19.74 -30.39 7.91
N PRO A 405 20.78 -31.01 7.29
CA PRO A 405 21.78 -30.29 6.48
C PRO A 405 21.19 -29.48 5.32
N ILE A 406 20.11 -29.97 4.72
CA ILE A 406 19.46 -29.27 3.60
C ILE A 406 18.92 -27.91 4.03
N VAL A 407 18.36 -27.81 5.23
CA VAL A 407 17.76 -26.58 5.77
C VAL A 407 18.82 -25.68 6.44
N HIS A 408 19.86 -26.27 7.03
CA HIS A 408 20.98 -25.55 7.66
C HIS A 408 22.03 -25.01 6.69
N SER A 409 21.93 -25.33 5.40
CA SER A 409 22.76 -24.69 4.37
C SER A 409 22.36 -23.23 4.16
N ASP A 410 23.29 -22.37 3.72
CA ASP A 410 23.00 -20.96 3.42
C ASP A 410 21.81 -20.80 2.45
N VAL A 411 21.75 -21.66 1.44
CA VAL A 411 20.67 -21.68 0.44
C VAL A 411 19.37 -22.18 1.06
N GLY A 412 19.40 -23.28 1.81
CA GLY A 412 18.22 -23.84 2.48
C GLY A 412 17.60 -22.86 3.46
N PHE A 413 18.44 -22.21 4.25
CA PHE A 413 18.04 -21.16 5.17
C PHE A 413 17.46 -19.96 4.43
N ALA A 414 18.12 -19.45 3.38
CA ALA A 414 17.57 -18.35 2.58
C ALA A 414 16.20 -18.68 1.98
N VAL A 415 15.99 -19.91 1.49
CA VAL A 415 14.71 -20.36 0.95
C VAL A 415 13.64 -20.50 2.03
N ALA A 416 13.97 -21.11 3.16
CA ALA A 416 12.99 -21.46 4.19
C ALA A 416 12.69 -20.32 5.18
N TRP A 417 13.69 -19.52 5.55
CA TRP A 417 13.58 -18.38 6.48
C TRP A 417 13.32 -17.07 5.72
N GLY A 418 13.87 -16.90 4.52
CA GLY A 418 13.60 -15.72 3.68
C GLY A 418 12.42 -15.89 2.70
N GLY A 419 12.52 -16.86 1.79
CA GLY A 419 11.59 -17.01 0.67
C GLY A 419 10.19 -17.51 1.06
N PHE A 420 10.12 -18.54 1.90
CA PHE A 420 8.85 -19.16 2.26
C PHE A 420 7.86 -18.19 2.95
N PRO A 421 8.25 -17.34 3.93
CA PRO A 421 7.33 -16.35 4.49
C PRO A 421 6.77 -15.37 3.45
N VAL A 422 7.58 -14.95 2.47
CA VAL A 422 7.11 -14.10 1.36
C VAL A 422 6.07 -14.84 0.53
N ILE A 423 6.37 -16.06 0.09
CA ILE A 423 5.49 -16.86 -0.77
C ILE A 423 4.18 -17.18 -0.03
N ALA A 424 4.26 -17.66 1.21
CA ALA A 424 3.08 -18.05 1.98
C ALA A 424 2.16 -16.85 2.26
N SER A 425 2.73 -15.70 2.61
CA SER A 425 1.96 -14.47 2.85
C SER A 425 1.37 -13.89 1.55
N ALA A 426 2.13 -13.91 0.45
CA ALA A 426 1.66 -13.50 -0.86
C ALA A 426 0.46 -14.36 -1.32
N ALA A 427 0.61 -15.68 -1.24
CA ALA A 427 -0.45 -16.63 -1.59
C ALA A 427 -1.68 -16.45 -0.69
N ALA A 428 -1.49 -16.25 0.62
CA ALA A 428 -2.59 -16.00 1.56
C ALA A 428 -3.37 -14.72 1.24
N ASN A 429 -2.72 -13.70 0.68
CA ASN A 429 -3.34 -12.43 0.32
C ASN A 429 -3.81 -12.35 -1.14
N GLY A 430 -3.78 -13.47 -1.88
CA GLY A 430 -4.26 -13.52 -3.26
C GLY A 430 -3.32 -12.84 -4.27
N ALA A 431 -2.01 -12.79 -3.98
CA ALA A 431 -1.02 -12.42 -4.98
C ALA A 431 -0.97 -13.50 -6.09
N PRO A 432 -0.91 -13.12 -7.38
CA PRO A 432 -0.66 -14.09 -8.44
C PRO A 432 0.74 -14.70 -8.26
N LEU A 433 0.82 -16.03 -8.25
CA LEU A 433 2.08 -16.78 -8.02
C LEU A 433 3.08 -16.65 -9.18
N VAL A 434 2.64 -16.12 -10.33
CA VAL A 434 3.47 -15.82 -11.50
C VAL A 434 3.14 -14.39 -11.93
N ALA A 435 4.16 -13.55 -12.11
CA ALA A 435 3.98 -12.26 -12.74
C ALA A 435 3.53 -12.49 -14.19
N THR A 436 2.29 -12.16 -14.51
CA THR A 436 1.91 -11.88 -15.90
C THR A 436 2.64 -10.61 -16.29
N ILE A 437 3.78 -10.77 -16.97
CA ILE A 437 4.59 -9.69 -17.54
C ILE A 437 3.93 -9.21 -18.83
#